data_AF-A0A2T6Z9G8-F1
#
_entry.id   AF-A0A2T6Z9G8-F1
#
_cell.length_a   1.000
_cell.length_b   1.000
_cell.length_c   1.000
_cell.angle_alpha   90.00
_cell.angle_beta   90.00
_cell.angle_gamma   90.00
#
_symmetry.space_group_name_H-M   'P 1'
#
loop_
_entity.id
_entity.type
_entity.pdbx_description
1 polymer ?
#
loop_
_entity_poly.entity_id
_entity_poly.type
_entity_poly.pdbx_seq_one_letter_code
_entity_poly.pdbx_strand_id
1 'polypeptide(L)'
;YALLELGVTLKQTSSYWFAGFVSDKPTFQSVLYGPYNGDYTFTDTLPSTFWSPCGASTTLNINTQLALISSNAQARGQVNPTSTLDPKVLDRDLHIYGVNWRRCN
;
A
#
# COMPACT_ATOMS: atom_id res chain seq x y z
N TYR A 1 2.68 -5.79 12.08
CA TYR A 1 3.50 -6.99 12.41
C TYR A 1 3.53 -8.04 11.30
N ALA A 2 4.72 -8.58 11.02
CA ALA A 2 4.96 -9.71 10.12
C ALA A 2 5.94 -10.72 10.76
N LEU A 3 5.65 -12.01 10.55
CA LEU A 3 6.52 -13.14 10.86
C LEU A 3 6.72 -13.95 9.58
N LEU A 4 7.93 -13.94 9.04
CA LEU A 4 8.28 -14.62 7.79
C LEU A 4 9.40 -15.61 8.08
N GLU A 5 9.22 -16.89 7.72
CA GLU A 5 10.32 -17.85 7.74
C GLU A 5 11.29 -17.64 6.56
N LEU A 6 12.44 -18.30 6.61
CA LEU A 6 13.40 -18.29 5.51
C LEU A 6 12.74 -18.72 4.19
N GLY A 7 12.92 -17.93 3.14
CA GLY A 7 12.34 -18.20 1.82
C GLY A 7 10.88 -17.72 1.65
N VAL A 8 10.26 -17.17 2.70
CA VAL A 8 8.97 -16.49 2.60
C VAL A 8 9.19 -15.01 2.33
N THR A 9 8.46 -14.46 1.38
CA THR A 9 8.52 -13.05 0.97
C THR A 9 7.15 -12.41 1.11
N LEU A 10 7.07 -11.29 1.81
CA LEU A 10 5.89 -10.42 1.79
C LEU A 10 6.05 -9.40 0.67
N LYS A 11 5.17 -9.44 -0.32
CA LYS A 11 5.09 -8.45 -1.39
C LYS A 11 3.88 -7.55 -1.17
N GLN A 12 4.13 -6.25 -1.16
CA GLN A 12 3.12 -5.21 -1.14
C GLN A 12 3.02 -4.62 -2.54
N THR A 13 1.81 -4.39 -3.03
CA THR A 13 1.56 -3.70 -4.31
C THR A 13 0.45 -2.68 -4.15
N SER A 14 0.72 -1.41 -4.45
CA SER A 14 -0.25 -0.32 -4.39
C SER A 14 -0.49 0.24 -5.78
N SER A 15 -1.73 0.55 -6.12
CA SER A 15 -2.09 1.33 -7.30
C SER A 15 -2.95 2.52 -6.91
N TYR A 16 -2.70 3.67 -7.54
CA TYR A 16 -3.40 4.93 -7.28
C TYR A 16 -3.97 5.47 -8.59
N TRP A 17 -5.23 5.88 -8.63
CA TRP A 17 -5.81 6.51 -9.83
C TRP A 17 -7.04 7.34 -9.51
N PHE A 18 -7.30 8.37 -10.32
CA PHE A 18 -8.55 9.11 -10.25
C PHE A 18 -9.66 8.39 -11.03
N ALA A 19 -10.87 8.37 -10.49
CA ALA A 19 -12.02 7.73 -11.16
C ALA A 19 -12.23 8.37 -12.55
N GLY A 20 -12.28 7.54 -13.60
CA GLY A 20 -12.35 7.97 -15.00
C GLY A 20 -10.99 8.19 -15.68
N PHE A 21 -9.87 8.15 -14.94
CA PHE A 21 -8.51 8.43 -15.44
C PHE A 21 -7.56 7.26 -15.16
N VAL A 22 -7.95 6.07 -15.63
CA VAL A 22 -7.22 4.80 -15.35
C VAL A 22 -5.91 4.65 -16.13
N SER A 23 -5.71 5.43 -17.21
CA SER A 23 -4.45 5.45 -17.95
C SER A 23 -3.29 5.95 -17.10
N ASP A 24 -3.57 6.84 -16.14
CA ASP A 24 -2.59 7.44 -15.24
C ASP A 24 -2.61 6.74 -13.87
N LYS A 25 -2.40 5.42 -13.88
CA LYS A 25 -2.39 4.57 -12.67
C LYS A 25 -0.98 4.16 -12.24
N PRO A 26 -0.22 5.03 -11.53
CA PRO A 26 1.05 4.62 -10.95
C PRO A 26 0.85 3.41 -10.02
N THR A 27 1.76 2.45 -10.13
CA THR A 27 1.76 1.23 -9.33
C THR A 27 3.13 1.06 -8.69
N PHE A 28 3.12 0.83 -7.37
CA PHE A 28 4.31 0.69 -6.55
C PHE A 28 4.39 -0.73 -6.01
N GLN A 29 5.61 -1.20 -5.78
CA GLN A 29 5.86 -2.52 -5.22
C GLN A 29 6.94 -2.41 -4.15
N SER A 30 6.64 -2.93 -2.97
CA SER A 30 7.61 -3.08 -1.88
C SER A 30 7.72 -4.55 -1.51
N VAL A 31 8.91 -4.97 -1.08
CA VAL A 31 9.20 -6.37 -0.77
C VAL A 31 9.91 -6.45 0.57
N LEU A 32 9.47 -7.40 1.39
CA LEU A 32 10.08 -7.75 2.67
C LEU A 32 10.43 -9.24 2.65
N TYR A 33 11.72 -9.55 2.82
CA TYR A 33 12.24 -10.91 2.75
C TYR A 33 12.36 -11.53 4.13
N GLY A 34 11.97 -12.80 4.26
CA GLY A 34 12.25 -13.60 5.44
C GLY A 34 13.71 -14.08 5.50
N PRO A 35 14.23 -14.46 6.69
CA PRO A 35 13.50 -14.51 7.95
C PRO A 35 13.24 -13.10 8.52
N TYR A 36 12.02 -12.86 8.98
CA TYR A 36 11.60 -11.57 9.53
C TYR A 36 10.66 -11.78 10.71
N ASN A 37 10.83 -10.98 11.76
CA ASN A 37 9.94 -10.99 12.91
C ASN A 37 9.88 -9.56 13.48
N GLY A 38 8.82 -8.83 13.17
CA GLY A 38 8.66 -7.46 13.66
C GLY A 38 7.56 -6.67 12.97
N ASP A 39 7.44 -5.40 13.33
CA ASP A 39 6.54 -4.48 12.64
C ASP A 39 7.11 -4.06 11.29
N TYR A 40 6.24 -3.78 10.34
CA TYR A 40 6.63 -3.36 9.00
C TYR A 40 5.88 -2.08 8.64
N THR A 41 6.49 -1.27 7.79
CA THR A 41 5.87 -0.08 7.22
C THR A 41 6.31 0.01 5.78
N PHE A 42 5.34 0.21 4.89
CA PHE A 42 5.59 0.51 3.48
C PHE A 42 5.18 1.94 3.21
N THR A 43 5.95 2.65 2.39
CA THR A 43 5.70 4.04 2.05
C THR A 43 5.85 4.21 0.55
N ASP A 44 4.77 4.66 -0.08
CA ASP A 44 4.75 5.00 -1.49
C ASP A 44 4.89 6.51 -1.66
N THR A 45 5.82 6.94 -2.51
CA THR A 45 5.98 8.36 -2.86
C THR A 45 5.44 8.59 -4.25
N LEU A 46 4.31 9.30 -4.34
CA LEU A 46 3.70 9.65 -5.62
C LEU A 46 4.55 10.68 -6.37
N PRO A 47 4.63 10.58 -7.71
CA PRO A 47 5.35 11.55 -8.51
C PRO A 47 4.66 12.92 -8.42
N SER A 48 5.46 14.00 -8.55
CA SER A 48 4.96 15.38 -8.52
C SER A 48 3.98 15.73 -9.65
N THR A 49 3.78 14.83 -10.62
CA THR A 49 2.84 14.96 -11.73
C THR A 49 1.47 14.35 -11.43
N PHE A 50 1.31 13.59 -10.35
CA PHE A 50 0.05 12.97 -9.98
C PHE A 50 -0.89 13.97 -9.30
N TRP A 51 -1.88 14.47 -10.05
CA TRP A 51 -2.84 15.46 -9.59
C TRP A 51 -4.25 15.12 -10.04
N SER A 52 -5.24 15.58 -9.28
CA SER A 52 -6.61 15.55 -9.75
C SER A 52 -6.72 16.36 -11.06
N PRO A 53 -7.47 15.85 -12.05
CA PRO A 53 -7.75 16.59 -13.26
C PRO A 53 -8.47 17.91 -12.96
N CYS A 54 -8.02 18.99 -13.60
CA CYS A 54 -8.60 20.31 -13.39
C CYS A 54 -10.06 20.37 -13.85
N GLY A 55 -10.93 20.96 -13.03
CA GLY A 55 -12.36 21.09 -13.30
C GLY A 55 -13.17 19.80 -13.13
N ALA A 56 -12.56 18.68 -12.75
CA ALA A 56 -13.26 17.42 -12.50
C ALA A 56 -13.50 17.22 -11.00
N SER A 57 -14.72 16.80 -10.64
CA SER A 57 -15.00 16.20 -9.34
C SER A 57 -14.79 14.70 -9.47
N THR A 58 -13.68 14.18 -8.95
CA THR A 58 -13.32 12.78 -9.06
C THR A 58 -12.73 12.25 -7.75
N THR A 59 -12.94 10.96 -7.51
CA THR A 59 -12.43 10.26 -6.34
C THR A 59 -11.04 9.72 -6.63
N LEU A 60 -10.13 9.88 -5.67
CA LEU A 60 -8.87 9.14 -5.65
C LEU A 60 -9.15 7.71 -5.17
N ASN A 61 -8.92 6.74 -6.04
CA ASN A 61 -8.95 5.33 -5.70
C ASN A 61 -7.54 4.86 -5.34
N ILE A 62 -7.46 4.08 -4.27
CA ILE A 62 -6.23 3.48 -3.77
C ILE A 62 -6.52 1.99 -3.58
N ASN A 63 -5.73 1.15 -4.24
CA ASN A 63 -5.79 -0.30 -4.05
C ASN A 63 -4.44 -0.79 -3.56
N THR A 64 -4.41 -1.32 -2.34
CA THR A 64 -3.22 -1.89 -1.71
C THR A 64 -3.45 -3.38 -1.48
N GLN A 65 -2.54 -4.19 -2.02
CA GLN A 65 -2.53 -5.64 -1.86
C GLN A 65 -1.29 -6.07 -1.09
N LEU A 66 -1.46 -7.03 -0.18
CA LEU A 66 -0.38 -7.78 0.46
C LEU A 66 -0.46 -9.25 0.02
N ALA A 67 0.67 -9.82 -0.37
CA ALA A 67 0.78 -11.22 -0.77
C ALA A 67 2.00 -11.87 -0.13
N LEU A 68 1.81 -13.03 0.48
CA LEU A 68 2.89 -13.90 0.92
C LEU A 68 3.26 -14.85 -0.22
N ILE A 69 4.55 -14.93 -0.53
CA ILE A 69 5.10 -15.70 -1.63
C ILE A 69 6.20 -16.61 -1.07
N SER A 70 6.16 -17.89 -1.41
CA SER A 70 7.19 -18.87 -1.06
C SER A 70 7.25 -19.95 -2.13
N SER A 71 8.45 -20.43 -2.44
CA SER A 71 8.66 -21.64 -3.25
C SER A 71 8.71 -22.92 -2.40
N ASN A 72 8.79 -22.78 -1.07
CA ASN A 72 8.76 -23.90 -0.12
C ASN A 72 7.35 -24.04 0.46
N ALA A 73 6.67 -25.14 0.12
CA ALA A 73 5.32 -25.44 0.58
C ALA A 73 5.20 -25.70 2.10
N GLN A 74 6.32 -25.95 2.77
CA GLN A 74 6.36 -26.13 4.22
C GLN A 74 6.69 -24.84 4.99
N ALA A 75 7.14 -23.80 4.28
CA ALA A 75 7.49 -22.53 4.92
C ALA A 75 6.23 -21.79 5.38
N ARG A 76 6.32 -21.14 6.53
CA ARG A 76 5.22 -20.42 7.16
C ARG A 76 5.48 -18.93 7.14
N GLY A 77 4.41 -18.19 6.91
CA GLY A 77 4.40 -16.74 7.02
C GLY A 77 3.08 -16.29 7.61
N GLN A 78 3.14 -15.30 8.49
CA GLN A 78 1.98 -14.58 9.00
C GLN A 78 2.21 -13.10 8.77
N VAL A 79 1.21 -12.46 8.18
CA VAL A 79 1.15 -11.00 8.10
C VAL A 79 -0.14 -10.57 8.78
N ASN A 80 -0.02 -9.59 9.67
CA ASN A 80 -1.17 -8.87 10.19
C ASN A 80 -1.17 -7.51 9.48
N PRO A 81 -1.99 -7.34 8.43
CA PRO A 81 -2.28 -6.02 7.91
C PRO A 81 -2.96 -5.24 9.01
N THR A 82 -2.38 -4.10 9.39
CA THR A 82 -2.98 -3.11 10.30
C THR A 82 -4.15 -2.37 9.64
N SER A 83 -4.97 -3.07 8.85
CA SER A 83 -6.08 -2.51 8.09
C SER A 83 -7.39 -3.16 8.52
N THR A 84 -7.83 -2.91 9.75
CA THR A 84 -9.24 -2.95 10.07
C THR A 84 -9.78 -1.53 9.87
N LEU A 85 -10.77 -1.37 8.99
CA LEU A 85 -11.59 -0.17 8.88
C LEU A 85 -12.51 -0.03 10.13
N ASP A 86 -12.01 -0.39 11.31
CA ASP A 86 -12.72 -0.23 12.58
C ASP A 86 -12.19 1.03 13.27
N PRO A 87 -12.96 2.13 13.28
CA PRO A 87 -12.58 3.38 13.96
C PRO A 87 -12.44 3.23 15.48
N LYS A 88 -12.65 2.04 16.06
CA LYS A 88 -12.49 1.77 17.50
C LYS A 88 -11.10 1.30 17.93
N VAL A 89 -10.16 1.05 17.00
CA VAL A 89 -8.78 0.64 17.33
C VAL A 89 -7.81 1.78 16.99
N LEU A 90 -7.87 2.87 17.76
CA LEU A 90 -7.11 4.10 17.48
C LEU A 90 -5.61 4.04 17.80
N ASP A 91 -5.11 2.98 18.45
CA ASP A 91 -3.75 2.97 19.00
C ASP A 91 -2.69 2.24 18.18
N ARG A 92 -3.03 1.50 17.11
CA ARG A 92 -2.03 0.68 16.37
C ARG A 92 -2.15 0.64 14.84
N ASP A 93 -3.19 1.25 14.27
CA ASP A 93 -3.53 1.08 12.86
C ASP A 93 -3.63 2.44 12.13
N LEU A 94 -2.61 2.82 11.34
CA LEU A 94 -2.52 4.16 10.75
C LEU A 94 -2.19 4.13 9.26
N HIS A 95 -3.13 4.61 8.43
CA HIS A 95 -2.88 4.98 7.04
C HIS A 95 -2.72 6.50 6.95
N ILE A 96 -1.52 6.97 6.61
CA ILE A 96 -1.25 8.40 6.43
C ILE A 96 -1.21 8.73 4.95
N TYR A 97 -2.00 9.71 4.53
CA TYR A 97 -1.98 10.24 3.16
C TYR A 97 -1.51 11.69 3.18
N GLY A 98 -0.36 11.95 2.53
CA GLY A 98 0.12 13.31 2.29
C GLY A 98 -0.57 13.91 1.06
N VAL A 99 -1.26 15.03 1.22
CA VAL A 99 -1.93 15.74 0.13
C VAL A 99 -1.32 17.13 -0.06
N ASN A 100 -1.20 17.55 -1.32
CA ASN A 100 -0.78 18.90 -1.69
C ASN A 100 -1.88 19.56 -2.53
N TRP A 101 -1.86 20.89 -2.59
CA TRP A 101 -2.79 21.69 -3.38
C TRP A 101 -2.05 22.49 -4.43
N ARG A 102 -2.63 22.58 -5.64
CA ARG A 102 -2.17 23.49 -6.69
C ARG A 102 -3.37 24.17 -7.33
N ARG A 103 -3.14 25.38 -7.85
CA ARG A 103 -4.12 26.07 -8.69
C ARG A 103 -4.13 25.45 -10.08
N CYS A 104 -5.31 25.30 -10.67
CA CYS A 104 -5.45 25.01 -12.10
C CYS A 104 -5.13 26.28 -12.90
N ASN A 105 -4.23 26.14 -13.87
CA ASN A 105 -3.90 27.21 -14.82
C ASN A 105 -4.80 27.11 -16.05
#